data_AF-A0A427M8F5-F1
#
_entry.id   AF-A0A427M8F5-F1
#
_cell.length_a   1.000
_cell.length_b   1.000
_cell.length_c   1.000
_cell.angle_alpha   90.00
_cell.angle_beta   90.00
_cell.angle_gamma   90.00
#
_symmetry.space_group_name_H-M   'P 1'
#
loop_
_entity.id
_entity.type
_entity.pdbx_description
1 polymer ?
#
loop_
_entity_poly.entity_id
_entity_poly.type
_entity_poly.pdbx_seq_one_letter_code
_entity_poly.pdbx_strand_id
1 'polypeptide(L)'
;MLRMLTGFFSLLLLSCLASPALASDEFCPQRETILAFSDIVLADWATFAPSAPYRYGAEAAYLKIRYTPLPDEQIPVLLANLLQQNKYASVDDLAGAWYLHHFGYKAIQVSAGAKFDQTFSGIGISGIRALLLQEGGEDVLMKHFAATPFMPLNDSGQAFTVEGGIVAAAIADQPDEFKERVVQAAEAHGLNDIANSVSASETDPLAWHRFMARGGAKDNLDKLTYYANFAGAMVGHPRVKAAKTLKEERLQRIMAGAAFEPQESFLQHMRAVDREDEIAARVAERLVLSMLDKGVVRRSGTMDAAWLFEYRAAVALSGRSAIETTFDSRPYDGNRYVRTSAVFTVRNVIDRLLAVETLQPYLTGEADTIPPKPEDLSNKIDWPRWTEMAAKVRDGAVSPILAADLETFGIVTELLLAKGDQEALRAFVQQAPSGEARLSVANDFAMRLARACAAYLYHPGEAFTLNGRPIFKFDTP
;
A
#
# COMPACT_ATOMS: atom_id res chain seq x y z
N MET A 1 -61.89 -32.34 7.31
CA MET A 1 -60.96 -33.44 6.99
C MET A 1 -60.19 -33.05 5.74
N LEU A 2 -58.90 -33.29 5.52
CA LEU A 2 -57.69 -33.45 6.34
C LEU A 2 -56.57 -33.64 5.27
N ARG A 3 -55.41 -32.96 5.39
CA ARG A 3 -54.13 -33.22 4.68
C ARG A 3 -54.09 -32.87 3.17
N MET A 4 -52.99 -32.45 2.56
CA MET A 4 -51.62 -32.09 2.95
C MET A 4 -50.99 -31.43 1.70
N LEU A 5 -50.13 -30.43 1.91
CA LEU A 5 -48.90 -30.07 1.17
C LEU A 5 -48.74 -28.55 1.04
N THR A 6 -48.23 -27.99 2.12
CA THR A 6 -47.37 -26.81 2.15
C THR A 6 -46.10 -27.07 1.33
N GLY A 7 -45.83 -26.21 0.35
CA GLY A 7 -44.56 -26.17 -0.39
C GLY A 7 -44.65 -25.14 -1.49
N PHE A 8 -43.62 -24.30 -1.63
CA PHE A 8 -43.53 -23.11 -2.50
C PHE A 8 -44.03 -21.79 -1.91
N PHE A 9 -43.43 -21.39 -0.79
CA PHE A 9 -43.20 -19.97 -0.50
C PHE A 9 -41.73 -19.81 -0.09
N SER A 10 -41.08 -18.77 -0.59
CA SER A 10 -39.73 -18.30 -0.23
C SER A 10 -38.56 -18.88 -1.06
N LEU A 11 -38.40 -18.43 -2.31
CA LEU A 11 -37.14 -18.49 -3.05
C LEU A 11 -37.17 -17.47 -4.21
N LEU A 12 -37.17 -16.18 -3.88
CA LEU A 12 -36.92 -15.08 -4.85
C LEU A 12 -36.57 -13.76 -4.14
N LEU A 13 -35.89 -13.85 -3.01
CA LEU A 13 -35.32 -12.71 -2.27
C LEU A 13 -33.96 -13.18 -1.75
N LEU A 14 -32.91 -13.09 -2.56
CA LEU A 14 -31.48 -13.06 -2.18
C LEU A 14 -30.60 -13.33 -3.41
N SER A 15 -30.49 -12.33 -4.29
CA SER A 15 -29.38 -12.24 -5.24
C SER A 15 -29.14 -10.80 -5.70
N CYS A 16 -29.38 -9.84 -4.79
CA CYS A 16 -28.64 -8.57 -4.79
C CYS A 16 -27.55 -8.69 -3.72
N LEU A 17 -26.58 -9.58 -3.95
CA LEU A 17 -25.25 -9.31 -3.44
C LEU A 17 -24.80 -8.08 -4.22
N ALA A 18 -25.06 -6.91 -3.64
CA ALA A 18 -24.35 -5.72 -4.03
C ALA A 18 -22.87 -6.03 -3.81
N SER A 19 -22.18 -6.44 -4.87
CA SER A 19 -20.76 -6.20 -5.00
C SER A 19 -20.53 -4.76 -4.57
N PRO A 20 -19.57 -4.46 -3.68
CA PRO A 20 -19.26 -3.09 -3.35
C PRO A 20 -18.83 -2.38 -4.63
N ALA A 21 -19.78 -1.60 -5.15
CA ALA A 21 -19.65 -0.40 -5.95
C ALA A 21 -18.76 -0.46 -7.20
N LEU A 22 -19.37 -0.81 -8.33
CA LEU A 22 -19.11 -0.21 -9.65
C LEU A 22 -19.57 1.27 -9.70
N ALA A 23 -19.20 2.07 -8.70
CA ALA A 23 -19.57 3.47 -8.58
C ALA A 23 -18.50 4.24 -7.78
N SER A 24 -17.38 4.61 -8.40
CA SER A 24 -16.43 5.56 -7.78
C SER A 24 -15.73 6.52 -8.74
N ASP A 25 -15.79 6.33 -10.05
CA ASP A 25 -15.08 7.22 -10.99
C ASP A 25 -15.83 8.53 -11.28
N GLU A 26 -17.17 8.56 -11.11
CA GLU A 26 -17.97 9.76 -11.34
C GLU A 26 -17.94 10.79 -10.19
N PHE A 27 -17.46 10.43 -8.99
CA PHE A 27 -17.48 11.33 -7.82
C PHE A 27 -16.18 11.27 -7.01
N CYS A 28 -15.05 11.60 -7.67
CA CYS A 28 -13.82 11.91 -6.97
C CYS A 28 -13.69 13.43 -6.73
N PRO A 29 -14.18 13.99 -5.61
CA PRO A 29 -14.11 15.44 -5.37
C PRO A 29 -12.66 15.94 -5.31
N GLN A 30 -11.70 15.06 -5.00
CA GLN A 30 -10.28 15.42 -4.90
C GLN A 30 -9.51 15.32 -6.23
N ARG A 31 -10.18 14.94 -7.34
CA ARG A 31 -9.55 14.69 -8.64
C ARG A 31 -8.64 15.83 -9.10
N GLU A 32 -9.14 17.06 -9.04
CA GLU A 32 -8.41 18.24 -9.51
C GLU A 32 -7.12 18.47 -8.69
N THR A 33 -7.18 18.23 -7.38
CA THR A 33 -6.03 18.35 -6.48
C THR A 33 -5.02 17.23 -6.70
N ILE A 34 -5.49 15.99 -6.87
CA ILE A 34 -4.63 14.83 -7.21
C ILE A 34 -3.87 15.08 -8.51
N LEU A 35 -4.55 15.58 -9.55
CA LEU A 35 -3.93 15.90 -10.83
C LEU A 35 -2.95 17.07 -10.72
N ALA A 36 -3.32 18.15 -10.03
CA ALA A 36 -2.42 19.28 -9.83
C ALA A 36 -1.13 18.89 -9.10
N PHE A 37 -1.22 18.01 -8.10
CA PHE A 37 -0.03 17.49 -7.42
C PHE A 37 0.78 16.53 -8.27
N SER A 38 0.12 15.67 -9.04
CA SER A 38 0.81 14.82 -10.01
C SER A 38 1.58 15.67 -11.04
N ASP A 39 0.98 16.78 -11.51
CA ASP A 39 1.60 17.72 -12.43
C ASP A 39 2.80 18.45 -11.82
N ILE A 40 2.72 18.87 -10.55
CA ILE A 40 3.87 19.43 -9.84
C ILE A 40 5.02 18.43 -9.83
N VAL A 41 4.74 17.16 -9.47
CA VAL A 41 5.78 16.11 -9.43
C VAL A 41 6.40 15.91 -10.82
N LEU A 42 5.57 15.78 -11.86
CA LEU A 42 6.02 15.49 -13.23
C LEU A 42 6.72 16.67 -13.93
N ALA A 43 6.32 17.91 -13.64
CA ALA A 43 6.91 19.10 -14.26
C ALA A 43 8.30 19.43 -13.67
N ASP A 44 8.41 19.36 -12.35
CA ASP A 44 9.63 19.77 -11.64
C ASP A 44 10.66 18.62 -11.57
N TRP A 45 10.27 17.38 -11.91
CA TRP A 45 11.13 16.18 -11.89
C TRP A 45 12.47 16.38 -12.60
N ALA A 46 12.45 16.87 -13.85
CA ALA A 46 13.63 16.93 -14.71
C ALA A 46 14.75 17.87 -14.21
N THR A 47 14.47 18.69 -13.19
CA THR A 47 15.37 19.76 -12.74
C THR A 47 16.27 19.39 -11.55
N PHE A 48 16.16 18.18 -11.00
CA PHE A 48 16.81 17.81 -9.73
C PHE A 48 17.82 16.64 -9.85
N ALA A 49 18.78 16.63 -8.92
CA ALA A 49 19.94 15.75 -8.91
C ALA A 49 19.72 14.36 -8.25
N PRO A 50 20.54 13.34 -8.61
CA PRO A 50 20.89 12.06 -7.95
C PRO A 50 19.91 11.24 -7.07
N SER A 51 19.34 11.82 -6.02
CA SER A 51 18.78 11.04 -4.91
C SER A 51 17.39 11.39 -4.37
N ALA A 52 16.78 12.54 -4.72
CA ALA A 52 15.43 12.94 -4.28
C ALA A 52 14.27 12.65 -5.29
N PRO A 53 14.40 12.99 -6.59
CA PRO A 53 13.48 12.63 -7.72
C PRO A 53 13.10 11.16 -7.96
N TYR A 54 13.51 10.22 -7.10
CA TYR A 54 13.67 8.80 -7.44
C TYR A 54 12.56 7.90 -6.91
N ARG A 55 11.61 8.49 -6.18
CA ARG A 55 10.57 7.76 -5.44
C ARG A 55 9.15 8.06 -5.95
N TYR A 56 8.92 9.25 -6.49
CA TYR A 56 7.57 9.83 -6.66
C TYR A 56 7.03 9.75 -8.08
N GLY A 57 7.93 9.62 -9.05
CA GLY A 57 7.60 9.81 -10.46
C GLY A 57 6.63 8.79 -11.04
N ALA A 58 6.81 7.50 -10.71
CA ALA A 58 5.91 6.44 -11.17
C ALA A 58 4.50 6.58 -10.56
N GLU A 59 4.41 6.93 -9.27
CA GLU A 59 3.15 7.16 -8.57
C GLU A 59 2.38 8.34 -9.19
N ALA A 60 3.04 9.48 -9.38
CA ALA A 60 2.44 10.65 -10.01
C ALA A 60 1.99 10.38 -11.46
N ALA A 61 2.82 9.69 -12.25
CA ALA A 61 2.48 9.34 -13.62
C ALA A 61 1.27 8.39 -13.68
N TYR A 62 1.26 7.36 -12.83
CA TYR A 62 0.13 6.45 -12.73
C TYR A 62 -1.15 7.18 -12.34
N LEU A 63 -1.12 8.02 -11.29
CA LEU A 63 -2.28 8.81 -10.89
C LEU A 63 -2.75 9.74 -12.02
N LYS A 64 -1.82 10.38 -12.76
CA LYS A 64 -2.18 11.20 -13.91
C LYS A 64 -2.89 10.40 -15.01
N ILE A 65 -2.39 9.21 -15.34
CA ILE A 65 -3.01 8.30 -16.32
C ILE A 65 -4.41 7.85 -15.85
N ARG A 66 -4.55 7.48 -14.57
CA ARG A 66 -5.81 6.99 -14.02
C ARG A 66 -6.88 8.06 -13.86
N TYR A 67 -6.49 9.26 -13.43
CA TYR A 67 -7.42 10.37 -13.16
C TYR A 67 -7.61 11.33 -14.35
N THR A 68 -7.00 11.08 -15.51
CA THR A 68 -7.18 11.90 -16.72
C THR A 68 -7.43 11.02 -17.94
N PRO A 69 -8.43 11.32 -18.80
CA PRO A 69 -8.55 10.67 -20.09
C PRO A 69 -7.47 11.21 -21.04
N LEU A 70 -6.22 10.84 -20.82
CA LEU A 70 -5.12 11.18 -21.71
C LEU A 70 -5.33 10.47 -23.05
N PRO A 71 -5.16 11.15 -24.19
CA PRO A 71 -5.12 10.48 -25.49
C PRO A 71 -4.04 9.40 -25.50
N ASP A 72 -4.32 8.27 -26.17
CA ASP A 72 -3.42 7.11 -26.23
C ASP A 72 -2.01 7.45 -26.75
N GLU A 73 -1.85 8.53 -27.51
CA GLU A 73 -0.55 9.01 -28.00
C GLU A 73 0.28 9.73 -26.92
N GLN A 74 -0.37 10.29 -25.89
CA GLN A 74 0.31 11.06 -24.83
C GLN A 74 0.89 10.17 -23.74
N ILE A 75 0.30 9.00 -23.48
CA ILE A 75 0.79 8.08 -22.43
C ILE A 75 2.17 7.49 -22.80
N PRO A 76 2.41 6.97 -24.02
CA PRO A 76 3.74 6.54 -24.44
C PRO A 76 4.79 7.64 -24.35
N VAL A 77 4.45 8.89 -24.70
CA VAL A 77 5.37 10.04 -24.59
C VAL A 77 5.70 10.33 -23.13
N LEU A 78 4.70 10.35 -22.25
CA LEU A 78 4.90 10.50 -20.81
C LEU A 78 5.85 9.41 -20.30
N LEU A 79 5.54 8.13 -20.53
CA LEU A 79 6.34 7.00 -20.06
C LEU A 79 7.76 6.99 -20.64
N ALA A 80 7.92 7.31 -21.94
CA ALA A 80 9.22 7.40 -22.58
C ALA A 80 10.08 8.51 -21.97
N ASN A 81 9.51 9.67 -21.65
CA ASN A 81 10.22 10.75 -20.97
C ASN A 81 10.69 10.30 -19.57
N LEU A 82 9.86 9.55 -18.83
CA LEU A 82 10.26 9.00 -17.54
C LEU A 82 11.39 7.99 -17.69
N LEU A 83 11.29 7.05 -18.62
CA LEU A 83 12.30 6.01 -18.86
C LEU A 83 13.64 6.59 -19.33
N GLN A 84 13.64 7.66 -20.14
CA GLN A 84 14.88 8.31 -20.58
C GLN A 84 15.62 9.00 -19.43
N GLN A 85 14.87 9.50 -18.46
CA GLN A 85 15.39 10.30 -17.35
C GLN A 85 15.60 9.47 -16.08
N ASN A 86 15.05 8.25 -16.01
CA ASN A 86 15.02 7.41 -14.81
C ASN A 86 15.60 6.01 -15.05
N LYS A 87 16.45 5.54 -14.13
CA LYS A 87 17.07 4.19 -14.14
C LYS A 87 16.55 3.28 -13.02
N TYR A 88 15.30 3.49 -12.57
CA TYR A 88 14.77 2.87 -11.37
C TYR A 88 13.62 1.92 -11.70
N ALA A 89 13.62 0.79 -10.99
CA ALA A 89 12.71 -0.33 -11.23
C ALA A 89 11.21 0.03 -11.16
N SER A 90 10.81 1.07 -10.41
CA SER A 90 9.39 1.45 -10.31
C SER A 90 8.84 2.10 -11.58
N VAL A 91 9.66 2.84 -12.33
CA VAL A 91 9.24 3.39 -13.63
C VAL A 91 9.27 2.31 -14.70
N ASP A 92 10.25 1.41 -14.65
CA ASP A 92 10.27 0.23 -15.51
C ASP A 92 9.03 -0.65 -15.29
N ASP A 93 8.64 -0.86 -14.02
CA ASP A 93 7.43 -1.63 -13.66
C ASP A 93 6.15 -0.94 -14.12
N LEU A 94 6.00 0.37 -13.90
CA LEU A 94 4.85 1.14 -14.40
C LEU A 94 4.73 1.04 -15.93
N ALA A 95 5.82 1.34 -16.64
CA ALA A 95 5.82 1.34 -18.09
C ALA A 95 5.55 -0.07 -18.62
N GLY A 96 6.23 -1.08 -18.09
CA GLY A 96 6.04 -2.48 -18.44
C GLY A 96 4.59 -2.92 -18.24
N ALA A 97 3.98 -2.59 -17.10
CA ALA A 97 2.58 -2.89 -16.81
C ALA A 97 1.62 -2.23 -17.81
N TRP A 98 1.84 -0.94 -18.13
CA TRP A 98 0.99 -0.23 -19.09
C TRP A 98 1.12 -0.81 -20.50
N TYR A 99 2.35 -0.99 -21.01
CA TYR A 99 2.58 -1.55 -22.33
C TYR A 99 2.01 -2.97 -22.43
N LEU A 100 2.23 -3.82 -21.42
CA LEU A 100 1.70 -5.19 -21.40
C LEU A 100 0.19 -5.17 -21.44
N HIS A 101 -0.46 -4.39 -20.57
CA HIS A 101 -1.91 -4.29 -20.53
C HIS A 101 -2.50 -3.78 -21.86
N HIS A 102 -1.88 -2.75 -22.44
CA HIS A 102 -2.43 -2.06 -23.62
C HIS A 102 -2.18 -2.82 -24.95
N PHE A 103 -0.96 -3.33 -25.17
CA PHE A 103 -0.59 -3.97 -26.44
C PHE A 103 -0.62 -5.50 -26.38
N GLY A 104 -0.58 -6.09 -25.18
CA GLY A 104 -0.48 -7.53 -24.99
C GLY A 104 0.94 -8.08 -25.17
N TYR A 105 1.16 -9.26 -24.59
CA TYR A 105 2.44 -9.98 -24.58
C TYR A 105 3.02 -10.19 -25.98
N LYS A 106 2.21 -10.68 -26.92
CA LYS A 106 2.67 -11.06 -28.27
C LYS A 106 3.21 -9.85 -29.04
N ALA A 107 2.55 -8.70 -28.93
CA ALA A 107 2.98 -7.48 -29.59
C ALA A 107 4.31 -6.98 -29.03
N ILE A 108 4.49 -7.03 -27.71
CA ILE A 108 5.74 -6.66 -27.04
C ILE A 108 6.86 -7.63 -27.43
N GLN A 109 6.59 -8.93 -27.48
CA GLN A 109 7.57 -9.94 -27.90
C GLN A 109 8.08 -9.68 -29.31
N VAL A 110 7.17 -9.39 -30.25
CA VAL A 110 7.54 -9.05 -31.63
C VAL A 110 8.37 -7.76 -31.70
N SER A 111 7.97 -6.73 -30.94
CA SER A 111 8.65 -5.42 -30.91
C SER A 111 10.05 -5.50 -30.29
N ALA A 112 10.21 -6.20 -29.17
CA ALA A 112 11.49 -6.32 -28.46
C ALA A 112 12.48 -7.26 -29.16
N GLY A 113 11.99 -8.20 -29.98
CA GLY A 113 12.81 -9.14 -30.74
C GLY A 113 13.81 -9.89 -29.86
N ALA A 114 15.09 -9.89 -30.26
CA ALA A 114 16.15 -10.61 -29.54
C ALA A 114 16.43 -10.11 -28.12
N LYS A 115 15.92 -8.93 -27.72
CA LYS A 115 16.08 -8.40 -26.37
C LYS A 115 14.93 -8.80 -25.44
N PHE A 116 13.90 -9.47 -25.96
CA PHE A 116 12.68 -9.76 -25.21
C PHE A 116 12.97 -10.50 -23.90
N ASP A 117 13.73 -11.59 -23.92
CA ASP A 117 13.99 -12.38 -22.71
C ASP A 117 14.74 -11.57 -21.65
N GLN A 118 15.67 -10.70 -22.06
CA GLN A 118 16.37 -9.79 -21.14
C GLN A 118 15.41 -8.76 -20.53
N THR A 119 14.53 -8.16 -21.34
CA THR A 119 13.52 -7.19 -20.88
C THR A 119 12.49 -7.85 -19.97
N PHE A 120 12.14 -9.11 -20.25
CA PHE A 120 11.09 -9.83 -19.56
C PHE A 120 11.57 -10.50 -18.26
N SER A 121 12.85 -10.86 -18.16
CA SER A 121 13.44 -11.38 -16.91
C SER A 121 13.41 -10.37 -15.76
N GLY A 122 13.26 -9.09 -16.08
CA GLY A 122 13.18 -7.98 -15.11
C GLY A 122 11.77 -7.43 -14.91
N ILE A 123 10.70 -8.12 -15.33
CA ILE A 123 9.35 -7.59 -15.12
C ILE A 123 9.06 -7.44 -13.61
N GLY A 124 8.60 -6.26 -13.22
CA GLY A 124 8.16 -6.02 -11.86
C GLY A 124 6.79 -6.62 -11.57
N ILE A 125 6.32 -6.46 -10.34
CA ILE A 125 5.06 -7.03 -9.87
C ILE A 125 3.84 -6.53 -10.65
N SER A 126 3.87 -5.26 -11.09
CA SER A 126 2.79 -4.67 -11.89
C SER A 126 2.79 -5.27 -13.29
N GLY A 127 3.97 -5.49 -13.88
CA GLY A 127 4.12 -6.23 -15.14
C GLY A 127 3.64 -7.68 -15.04
N ILE A 128 3.95 -8.38 -13.94
CA ILE A 128 3.47 -9.75 -13.68
C ILE A 128 1.95 -9.79 -13.67
N ARG A 129 1.30 -8.87 -12.94
CA ARG A 129 -0.16 -8.74 -12.93
C ARG A 129 -0.71 -8.50 -14.33
N ALA A 130 -0.16 -7.50 -15.04
CA ALA A 130 -0.64 -7.10 -16.36
C ALA A 130 -0.56 -8.24 -17.38
N LEU A 131 0.43 -9.13 -17.27
CA LEU A 131 0.50 -10.33 -18.08
C LEU A 131 -0.49 -11.40 -17.65
N LEU A 132 -0.55 -11.72 -16.36
CA LEU A 132 -1.43 -12.77 -15.83
C LEU A 132 -2.90 -12.54 -16.19
N LEU A 133 -3.32 -11.27 -16.28
CA LEU A 133 -4.70 -10.91 -16.61
C LEU A 133 -5.01 -10.90 -18.12
N GLN A 134 -4.04 -11.25 -18.98
CA GLN A 134 -4.29 -11.48 -20.41
C GLN A 134 -4.81 -12.89 -20.65
N GLU A 135 -5.52 -13.08 -21.76
CA GLU A 135 -5.97 -14.41 -22.18
C GLU A 135 -4.77 -15.36 -22.37
N GLY A 136 -4.71 -16.42 -21.56
CA GLY A 136 -3.62 -17.40 -21.55
C GLY A 136 -2.31 -16.88 -20.92
N GLY A 137 -2.34 -15.73 -20.25
CA GLY A 137 -1.19 -15.11 -19.62
C GLY A 137 -0.55 -15.97 -18.53
N GLU A 138 -1.35 -16.80 -17.84
CA GLU A 138 -0.88 -17.76 -16.84
C GLU A 138 0.10 -18.78 -17.42
N ASP A 139 -0.22 -19.42 -18.53
CA ASP A 139 0.66 -20.42 -19.17
C ASP A 139 1.93 -19.76 -19.71
N VAL A 140 1.79 -18.58 -20.31
CA VAL A 140 2.92 -17.80 -20.85
C VAL A 140 3.91 -17.43 -19.75
N LEU A 141 3.43 -16.91 -18.61
CA LEU A 141 4.29 -16.53 -17.49
C LEU A 141 4.99 -17.76 -16.90
N MET A 142 4.25 -18.85 -16.63
CA MET A 142 4.82 -20.06 -16.02
C MET A 142 5.84 -20.71 -16.94
N LYS A 143 5.56 -20.79 -18.25
CA LYS A 143 6.54 -21.27 -19.23
C LYS A 143 7.81 -20.44 -19.23
N HIS A 144 7.71 -19.12 -19.10
CA HIS A 144 8.87 -18.25 -19.04
C HIS A 144 9.69 -18.49 -17.76
N PHE A 145 9.07 -18.49 -16.58
CA PHE A 145 9.76 -18.74 -15.31
C PHE A 145 10.40 -20.13 -15.23
N ALA A 146 9.78 -21.14 -15.86
CA ALA A 146 10.40 -22.47 -15.96
C ALA A 146 11.66 -22.49 -16.84
N ALA A 147 11.72 -21.63 -17.87
CA ALA A 147 12.86 -21.54 -18.78
C ALA A 147 13.97 -20.60 -18.27
N THR A 148 13.59 -19.53 -17.58
CA THR A 148 14.49 -18.49 -17.05
C THR A 148 14.08 -18.21 -15.60
N PRO A 149 14.83 -18.71 -14.61
CA PRO A 149 14.54 -18.46 -13.21
C PRO A 149 14.50 -16.96 -12.94
N PHE A 150 13.48 -16.53 -12.20
CA PHE A 150 13.31 -15.14 -11.80
C PHE A 150 14.50 -14.66 -10.99
N MET A 151 14.99 -13.46 -11.29
CA MET A 151 16.01 -12.82 -10.48
C MET A 151 15.34 -12.07 -9.34
N PRO A 152 15.57 -12.45 -8.07
CA PRO A 152 15.02 -11.75 -6.92
C PRO A 152 15.32 -10.25 -6.96
N LEU A 153 14.36 -9.42 -6.53
CA LEU A 153 14.54 -7.96 -6.43
C LEU A 153 15.66 -7.55 -5.46
N ASN A 154 16.06 -8.46 -4.57
CA ASN A 154 17.25 -8.39 -3.73
C ASN A 154 17.62 -9.79 -3.21
N ASP A 155 18.83 -9.93 -2.67
CA ASP A 155 19.33 -11.19 -2.09
C ASP A 155 18.76 -11.49 -0.68
N SER A 156 17.73 -10.78 -0.23
CA SER A 156 17.25 -10.90 1.16
C SER A 156 16.45 -12.18 1.43
N GLY A 157 15.97 -12.86 0.38
CA GLY A 157 15.21 -14.11 0.50
C GLY A 157 13.89 -13.96 1.28
N GLN A 158 13.32 -12.76 1.34
CA GLN A 158 12.03 -12.50 1.98
C GLN A 158 10.88 -13.10 1.16
N ALA A 159 9.76 -13.42 1.83
CA ALA A 159 8.65 -14.14 1.22
C ALA A 159 8.08 -13.50 -0.05
N PHE A 160 8.16 -12.18 -0.17
CA PHE A 160 7.66 -11.41 -1.32
C PHE A 160 8.79 -10.84 -2.19
N THR A 161 10.01 -11.36 -2.06
CA THR A 161 11.13 -11.05 -2.96
C THR A 161 11.50 -12.25 -3.85
N VAL A 162 10.74 -13.35 -3.74
CA VAL A 162 10.87 -14.57 -4.55
C VAL A 162 9.63 -14.78 -5.42
N GLU A 163 9.76 -15.63 -6.44
CA GLU A 163 8.75 -15.90 -7.48
C GLU A 163 7.34 -16.09 -6.91
N GLY A 164 7.14 -17.07 -6.03
CA GLY A 164 5.81 -17.43 -5.58
C GLY A 164 5.11 -16.32 -4.80
N GLY A 165 5.82 -15.62 -3.92
CA GLY A 165 5.24 -14.53 -3.15
C GLY A 165 4.91 -13.32 -4.02
N ILE A 166 5.75 -12.97 -4.99
CA ILE A 166 5.47 -11.85 -5.91
C ILE A 166 4.26 -12.15 -6.77
N VAL A 167 4.15 -13.36 -7.33
CA VAL A 167 2.96 -13.77 -8.09
C VAL A 167 1.72 -13.73 -7.20
N ALA A 168 1.78 -14.31 -5.99
CA ALA A 168 0.65 -14.30 -5.06
C ALA A 168 0.21 -12.87 -4.68
N ALA A 169 1.14 -11.95 -4.44
CA ALA A 169 0.85 -10.56 -4.15
C ALA A 169 0.27 -9.80 -5.36
N ALA A 170 0.75 -10.08 -6.58
CA ALA A 170 0.29 -9.45 -7.81
C ALA A 170 -1.21 -9.64 -8.07
N ILE A 171 -1.76 -10.76 -7.61
CA ILE A 171 -3.15 -11.20 -7.85
C ILE A 171 -3.93 -11.44 -6.56
N ALA A 172 -3.48 -10.89 -5.44
CA ALA A 172 -4.09 -11.14 -4.13
C ALA A 172 -5.58 -10.77 -4.08
N ASP A 173 -5.97 -9.74 -4.83
CA ASP A 173 -7.34 -9.24 -4.99
C ASP A 173 -8.17 -9.97 -6.07
N GLN A 174 -7.58 -10.91 -6.81
CA GLN A 174 -8.30 -11.67 -7.84
C GLN A 174 -9.15 -12.81 -7.25
N PRO A 175 -10.23 -13.24 -7.93
CA PRO A 175 -11.06 -14.35 -7.49
C PRO A 175 -10.28 -15.68 -7.39
N ASP A 176 -10.70 -16.54 -6.47
CA ASP A 176 -10.06 -17.86 -6.25
C ASP A 176 -10.06 -18.73 -7.53
N GLU A 177 -11.10 -18.63 -8.37
CA GLU A 177 -11.13 -19.33 -9.66
C GLU A 177 -9.98 -18.92 -10.58
N PHE A 178 -9.62 -17.63 -10.60
CA PHE A 178 -8.47 -17.14 -11.35
C PHE A 178 -7.16 -17.66 -10.74
N LYS A 179 -7.03 -17.58 -9.41
CA LYS A 179 -5.85 -18.08 -8.69
C LYS A 179 -5.62 -19.57 -8.91
N GLU A 180 -6.67 -20.40 -8.90
CA GLU A 180 -6.56 -21.84 -9.17
C GLU A 180 -6.10 -22.12 -10.61
N ARG A 181 -6.48 -21.31 -11.62
CA ARG A 181 -5.89 -21.44 -12.97
C ARG A 181 -4.39 -21.18 -12.98
N VAL A 182 -3.94 -20.16 -12.25
CA VAL A 182 -2.51 -19.85 -12.08
C VAL A 182 -1.78 -20.99 -11.36
N VAL A 183 -2.40 -21.59 -10.33
CA VAL A 183 -1.88 -22.78 -9.64
C VAL A 183 -1.71 -23.95 -10.60
N GLN A 184 -2.73 -24.26 -11.40
CA GLN A 184 -2.69 -25.37 -12.36
C GLN A 184 -1.64 -25.15 -13.45
N ALA A 185 -1.50 -23.93 -13.96
CA ALA A 185 -0.43 -23.58 -14.89
C ALA A 185 0.95 -23.77 -14.24
N ALA A 186 1.14 -23.31 -13.00
CA ALA A 186 2.39 -23.47 -12.28
C ALA A 186 2.74 -24.95 -12.04
N GLU A 187 1.76 -25.78 -11.64
CA GLU A 187 1.91 -27.23 -11.49
C GLU A 187 2.31 -27.91 -12.82
N ALA A 188 1.71 -27.51 -13.94
CA ALA A 188 2.00 -28.05 -15.27
C ALA A 188 3.45 -27.77 -15.72
N HIS A 189 4.04 -26.66 -15.28
CA HIS A 189 5.43 -26.28 -15.56
C HIS A 189 6.40 -26.62 -14.43
N GLY A 190 5.96 -27.33 -13.39
CA GLY A 190 6.81 -27.77 -12.28
C GLY A 190 7.23 -26.67 -11.29
N LEU A 191 6.54 -25.54 -11.28
CA LEU A 191 6.83 -24.37 -10.44
C LEU A 191 6.08 -24.45 -9.10
N ASN A 192 6.45 -25.39 -8.23
CA ASN A 192 5.68 -25.65 -7.01
C ASN A 192 5.72 -24.48 -6.01
N ASP A 193 6.77 -23.65 -5.99
CA ASP A 193 6.85 -22.47 -5.11
C ASP A 193 5.74 -21.45 -5.42
N ILE A 194 5.45 -21.25 -6.71
CA ILE A 194 4.37 -20.40 -7.19
C ILE A 194 3.02 -21.03 -6.88
N ALA A 195 2.82 -22.30 -7.26
CA ALA A 195 1.58 -23.02 -6.96
C ALA A 195 1.26 -23.00 -5.45
N ASN A 196 2.27 -23.22 -4.60
CA ASN A 196 2.17 -23.18 -3.15
C ASN A 196 1.73 -21.81 -2.61
N SER A 197 2.40 -20.75 -3.06
CA SER A 197 2.14 -19.40 -2.56
C SER A 197 0.80 -18.86 -3.05
N VAL A 198 0.41 -19.13 -4.29
CA VAL A 198 -0.89 -18.73 -4.85
C VAL A 198 -2.03 -19.52 -4.21
N SER A 199 -1.89 -20.83 -4.03
CA SER A 199 -2.92 -21.64 -3.33
C SER A 199 -3.11 -21.17 -1.89
N ALA A 200 -2.04 -20.71 -1.23
CA ALA A 200 -2.14 -20.17 0.12
C ALA A 200 -2.74 -18.76 0.18
N SER A 201 -2.79 -18.01 -0.93
CA SER A 201 -3.39 -16.67 -0.99
C SER A 201 -4.83 -16.66 -1.52
N GLU A 202 -5.42 -17.82 -1.77
CA GLU A 202 -6.86 -17.95 -2.03
C GLU A 202 -7.68 -17.50 -0.81
N THR A 203 -8.92 -17.09 -1.03
CA THR A 203 -9.86 -16.75 0.03
C THR A 203 -10.32 -17.99 0.77
N ASP A 204 -10.45 -19.13 0.08
CA ASP A 204 -10.72 -20.43 0.67
C ASP A 204 -9.50 -20.97 1.46
N PRO A 205 -9.60 -21.10 2.80
CA PRO A 205 -8.49 -21.58 3.64
C PRO A 205 -8.09 -23.04 3.39
N LEU A 206 -8.89 -23.81 2.64
CA LEU A 206 -8.57 -25.21 2.30
C LEU A 206 -7.78 -25.37 1.00
N ALA A 207 -7.60 -24.31 0.22
CA ALA A 207 -6.92 -24.34 -1.08
C ALA A 207 -5.50 -24.90 -1.01
N TRP A 208 -4.69 -24.40 -0.06
CA TRP A 208 -3.35 -24.91 0.16
C TRP A 208 -3.32 -26.42 0.50
N HIS A 209 -4.28 -26.89 1.30
CA HIS A 209 -4.36 -28.31 1.62
C HIS A 209 -4.70 -29.18 0.41
N ARG A 210 -5.54 -28.67 -0.51
CA ARG A 210 -5.84 -29.36 -1.79
C ARG A 210 -4.59 -29.44 -2.67
N PHE A 211 -3.85 -28.34 -2.81
CA PHE A 211 -2.55 -28.33 -3.52
C PHE A 211 -1.58 -29.39 -2.96
N MET A 212 -1.41 -29.42 -1.64
CA MET A 212 -0.54 -30.42 -1.01
C MET A 212 -0.99 -31.86 -1.26
N ALA A 213 -2.31 -32.12 -1.26
CA ALA A 213 -2.88 -33.44 -1.52
C ALA A 213 -2.68 -33.93 -2.96
N ARG A 214 -2.55 -33.03 -3.94
CA ARG A 214 -2.27 -33.37 -5.35
C ARG A 214 -0.79 -33.72 -5.63
N GLY A 215 0.06 -33.71 -4.61
CA GLY A 215 1.48 -34.01 -4.74
C GLY A 215 2.38 -32.78 -4.89
N GLY A 216 1.91 -31.60 -4.45
CA GLY A 216 2.70 -30.36 -4.40
C GLY A 216 3.94 -30.40 -3.49
N ALA A 217 4.11 -31.47 -2.70
CA ALA A 217 5.24 -31.67 -1.78
C ALA A 217 6.56 -32.12 -2.47
N LYS A 218 6.74 -31.88 -3.77
CA LYS A 218 7.95 -32.28 -4.49
C LYS A 218 9.20 -31.50 -4.06
N ASP A 219 9.00 -30.31 -3.49
CA ASP A 219 10.05 -29.47 -2.91
C ASP A 219 10.16 -29.61 -1.38
N ASN A 220 11.14 -28.90 -0.80
CA ASN A 220 11.33 -28.86 0.65
C ASN A 220 10.06 -28.35 1.37
N LEU A 221 9.39 -29.25 2.09
CA LEU A 221 8.14 -28.98 2.79
C LEU A 221 8.22 -27.84 3.80
N ASP A 222 9.37 -27.67 4.49
CA ASP A 222 9.55 -26.58 5.45
C ASP A 222 9.62 -25.23 4.72
N LYS A 223 10.27 -25.18 3.54
CA LYS A 223 10.30 -23.99 2.67
C LYS A 223 8.90 -23.64 2.15
N LEU A 224 8.17 -24.63 1.64
CA LEU A 224 6.79 -24.44 1.15
C LEU A 224 5.86 -23.96 2.28
N THR A 225 5.95 -24.58 3.46
CA THR A 225 5.19 -24.18 4.64
C THR A 225 5.53 -22.75 5.06
N TYR A 226 6.81 -22.35 5.00
CA TYR A 226 7.23 -20.98 5.31
C TYR A 226 6.53 -19.97 4.39
N TYR A 227 6.65 -20.10 3.06
CA TYR A 227 6.02 -19.13 2.14
C TYR A 227 4.49 -19.16 2.16
N ALA A 228 3.89 -20.34 2.32
CA ALA A 228 2.44 -20.46 2.44
C ALA A 228 1.90 -19.69 3.66
N ASN A 229 2.61 -19.68 4.78
CA ASN A 229 2.19 -18.90 5.95
C ASN A 229 2.21 -17.38 5.70
N PHE A 230 3.16 -16.87 4.90
CA PHE A 230 3.22 -15.45 4.52
C PHE A 230 2.11 -15.10 3.52
N ALA A 231 1.93 -15.92 2.50
CA ALA A 231 0.88 -15.72 1.49
C ALA A 231 -0.53 -15.83 2.10
N GLY A 232 -0.75 -16.78 3.02
CA GLY A 232 -2.00 -16.89 3.77
C GLY A 232 -2.23 -15.71 4.73
N ALA A 233 -1.18 -15.21 5.39
CA ALA A 233 -1.29 -14.04 6.25
C ALA A 233 -1.79 -12.80 5.50
N MET A 234 -1.37 -12.60 4.24
CA MET A 234 -1.81 -11.49 3.38
C MET A 234 -3.34 -11.42 3.22
N VAL A 235 -4.00 -12.57 3.22
CA VAL A 235 -5.47 -12.69 3.12
C VAL A 235 -6.15 -12.96 4.45
N GLY A 236 -5.40 -12.91 5.55
CA GLY A 236 -5.92 -13.06 6.92
C GLY A 236 -6.13 -14.50 7.37
N HIS A 237 -5.51 -15.48 6.71
CA HIS A 237 -5.63 -16.88 7.10
C HIS A 237 -4.75 -17.24 8.31
N PRO A 238 -5.16 -18.24 9.10
CA PRO A 238 -4.28 -18.85 10.09
C PRO A 238 -3.10 -19.57 9.41
N ARG A 239 -2.14 -20.02 10.22
CA ARG A 239 -1.02 -20.83 9.71
C ARG A 239 -1.54 -22.10 9.04
N VAL A 240 -0.91 -22.48 7.93
CA VAL A 240 -1.20 -23.76 7.24
C VAL A 240 -0.77 -24.98 8.05
N LYS A 241 0.11 -24.80 9.05
CA LYS A 241 0.48 -25.78 10.06
C LYS A 241 0.59 -25.15 11.43
N ALA A 242 0.25 -25.92 12.47
CA ALA A 242 0.42 -25.51 13.86
C ALA A 242 1.85 -25.00 14.12
N ALA A 243 1.96 -23.91 14.87
CA ALA A 243 3.24 -23.36 15.27
C ALA A 243 3.99 -24.36 16.15
N LYS A 244 5.29 -24.52 15.92
CA LYS A 244 6.15 -25.38 16.75
C LYS A 244 6.60 -24.66 18.02
N THR A 245 6.59 -23.33 18.00
CA THR A 245 7.03 -22.47 19.11
C THR A 245 6.07 -21.29 19.28
N LEU A 246 6.05 -20.73 20.49
CA LEU A 246 5.28 -19.52 20.79
C LEU A 246 5.74 -18.32 19.93
N LYS A 247 7.03 -18.26 19.61
CA LYS A 247 7.58 -17.21 18.73
C LYS A 247 7.03 -17.30 17.30
N GLU A 248 6.92 -18.50 16.75
CA GLU A 248 6.29 -18.72 15.43
C GLU A 248 4.82 -18.32 15.43
N GLU A 249 4.10 -18.61 16.51
CA GLU A 249 2.70 -18.23 16.67
C GLU A 249 2.53 -16.71 16.72
N ARG A 250 3.34 -16.03 17.54
CA ARG A 250 3.35 -14.56 17.66
C ARG A 250 3.71 -13.89 16.34
N LEU A 251 4.73 -14.39 15.65
CA LEU A 251 5.10 -13.90 14.33
C LEU A 251 3.94 -14.02 13.33
N GLN A 252 3.20 -15.14 13.32
CA GLN A 252 2.02 -15.24 12.45
C GLN A 252 0.98 -14.17 12.76
N ARG A 253 0.66 -13.96 14.04
CA ARG A 253 -0.34 -12.97 14.45
C ARG A 253 0.07 -11.57 13.98
N ILE A 254 1.35 -11.24 14.12
CA ILE A 254 1.93 -9.99 13.62
C ILE A 254 1.79 -9.87 12.11
N MET A 255 2.12 -10.92 11.35
CA MET A 255 2.01 -10.90 9.88
C MET A 255 0.55 -10.75 9.42
N ALA A 256 -0.38 -11.46 10.06
CA ALA A 256 -1.80 -11.36 9.76
C ALA A 256 -2.36 -9.97 10.11
N GLY A 257 -1.94 -9.37 11.24
CA GLY A 257 -2.29 -8.00 11.57
C GLY A 257 -1.71 -6.99 10.57
N ALA A 258 -0.43 -7.16 10.22
CA ALA A 258 0.27 -6.25 9.32
C ALA A 258 -0.30 -6.25 7.90
N ALA A 259 -0.85 -7.38 7.46
CA ALA A 259 -1.55 -7.47 6.18
C ALA A 259 -2.84 -6.61 6.11
N PHE A 260 -3.35 -6.17 7.26
CA PHE A 260 -4.53 -5.32 7.35
C PHE A 260 -4.17 -3.85 7.49
N GLU A 261 -2.92 -3.52 7.82
CA GLU A 261 -2.46 -2.14 7.95
C GLU A 261 -2.43 -1.45 6.56
N PRO A 262 -2.96 -0.22 6.45
CA PRO A 262 -2.86 0.57 5.23
C PRO A 262 -1.46 1.20 5.09
N GLN A 263 -0.94 1.25 3.86
CA GLN A 263 0.31 1.90 3.44
C GLN A 263 1.60 1.35 4.07
N GLU A 264 1.76 1.41 5.39
CA GLU A 264 3.02 1.08 6.07
C GLU A 264 2.73 0.41 7.41
N SER A 265 3.52 -0.59 7.78
CA SER A 265 3.26 -1.42 8.96
C SER A 265 3.88 -0.83 10.22
N PHE A 266 3.05 -0.38 11.16
CA PHE A 266 3.42 -0.07 12.53
C PHE A 266 3.91 -1.33 13.26
N LEU A 267 3.26 -2.47 13.00
CA LEU A 267 3.61 -3.74 13.63
C LEU A 267 5.04 -4.18 13.35
N GLN A 268 5.59 -3.92 12.15
CA GLN A 268 7.01 -4.21 11.88
C GLN A 268 7.97 -3.38 12.74
N HIS A 269 7.61 -2.13 13.09
CA HIS A 269 8.39 -1.33 14.03
C HIS A 269 8.25 -1.83 15.47
N MET A 270 7.07 -2.29 15.85
CA MET A 270 6.77 -2.81 17.20
C MET A 270 7.59 -4.05 17.58
N ARG A 271 8.03 -4.85 16.61
CA ARG A 271 8.91 -6.01 16.86
C ARG A 271 10.24 -5.65 17.53
N ALA A 272 10.63 -4.37 17.48
CA ALA A 272 11.83 -3.88 18.17
C ALA A 272 11.59 -3.58 19.67
N VAL A 273 10.33 -3.50 20.12
CA VAL A 273 9.97 -3.14 21.51
C VAL A 273 10.29 -4.29 22.47
N ASP A 274 9.97 -5.53 22.08
CA ASP A 274 10.26 -6.70 22.88
C ASP A 274 10.82 -7.84 22.03
N ARG A 275 11.85 -8.54 22.55
CA ARG A 275 12.58 -9.57 21.79
C ARG A 275 11.76 -10.80 21.45
N GLU A 276 10.63 -10.98 22.12
CA GLU A 276 9.77 -12.15 22.05
C GLU A 276 8.48 -11.91 21.24
N ASP A 277 8.37 -10.75 20.58
CA ASP A 277 7.23 -10.38 19.71
C ASP A 277 5.86 -10.41 20.46
N GLU A 278 5.84 -10.43 21.79
CA GLU A 278 4.62 -10.57 22.60
C GLU A 278 3.73 -9.34 22.49
N ILE A 279 4.32 -8.16 22.62
CA ILE A 279 3.55 -6.91 22.61
C ILE A 279 3.01 -6.67 21.21
N ALA A 280 3.86 -6.82 20.18
CA ALA A 280 3.44 -6.69 18.79
C ALA A 280 2.31 -7.67 18.43
N ALA A 281 2.38 -8.94 18.86
CA ALA A 281 1.31 -9.92 18.61
C ALA A 281 -0.01 -9.56 19.30
N ARG A 282 0.02 -9.05 20.54
CA ARG A 282 -1.19 -8.59 21.25
C ARG A 282 -1.78 -7.33 20.63
N VAL A 283 -0.97 -6.42 20.10
CA VAL A 283 -1.45 -5.25 19.33
C VAL A 283 -2.13 -5.71 18.04
N ALA A 284 -1.51 -6.64 17.31
CA ALA A 284 -2.08 -7.20 16.09
C ALA A 284 -3.46 -7.86 16.32
N GLU A 285 -3.62 -8.63 17.40
CA GLU A 285 -4.94 -9.19 17.78
C GLU A 285 -5.99 -8.11 18.00
N ARG A 286 -5.64 -7.03 18.73
CA ARG A 286 -6.55 -5.91 18.97
C ARG A 286 -6.91 -5.19 17.68
N LEU A 287 -5.95 -4.99 16.77
CA LEU A 287 -6.19 -4.40 15.46
C LEU A 287 -7.20 -5.22 14.68
N VAL A 288 -6.93 -6.52 14.47
CA VAL A 288 -7.79 -7.40 13.68
C VAL A 288 -9.21 -7.45 14.25
N LEU A 289 -9.36 -7.58 15.58
CA LEU A 289 -10.67 -7.54 16.23
C LEU A 289 -11.39 -6.20 16.00
N SER A 290 -10.70 -5.07 16.14
CA SER A 290 -11.29 -3.73 15.97
C SER A 290 -11.72 -3.44 14.52
N MET A 291 -10.97 -3.96 13.54
CA MET A 291 -11.26 -3.78 12.12
C MET A 291 -12.46 -4.59 11.66
N LEU A 292 -12.59 -5.83 12.15
CA LEU A 292 -13.69 -6.72 11.81
C LEU A 292 -15.01 -6.29 12.47
N ASP A 293 -14.97 -5.69 13.66
CA ASP A 293 -16.19 -5.37 14.42
C ASP A 293 -16.70 -3.92 14.30
N LYS A 294 -15.84 -2.94 13.96
CA LYS A 294 -16.19 -1.51 14.15
C LYS A 294 -15.86 -0.57 12.99
N GLY A 295 -15.20 -1.03 11.94
CA GLY A 295 -14.89 -0.21 10.76
C GLY A 295 -14.00 1.02 11.02
N VAL A 296 -13.32 1.08 12.17
CA VAL A 296 -12.51 2.25 12.61
C VAL A 296 -11.27 2.44 11.74
N VAL A 297 -10.70 1.36 11.21
CA VAL A 297 -9.57 1.40 10.27
C VAL A 297 -10.02 0.79 8.95
N ARG A 298 -9.77 1.51 7.85
CA ARG A 298 -10.05 1.03 6.48
C ARG A 298 -8.75 0.53 5.86
N ARG A 299 -8.74 -0.71 5.35
CA ARG A 299 -7.55 -1.30 4.69
C ARG A 299 -7.05 -0.47 3.49
N SER A 300 -7.97 0.15 2.75
CA SER A 300 -7.64 1.04 1.63
C SER A 300 -7.37 2.49 2.04
N GLY A 301 -7.46 2.81 3.34
CA GLY A 301 -7.27 4.17 3.88
C GLY A 301 -5.80 4.58 3.99
N THR A 302 -5.51 5.55 4.85
CA THR A 302 -4.14 5.98 5.18
C THR A 302 -3.65 5.28 6.46
N MET A 303 -2.32 5.20 6.64
CA MET A 303 -1.70 4.66 7.86
C MET A 303 -2.10 5.40 9.15
N ASP A 304 -2.55 6.66 9.05
CA ASP A 304 -2.77 7.58 10.18
C ASP A 304 -3.62 6.97 11.30
N ALA A 305 -4.82 6.48 10.94
CA ALA A 305 -5.76 5.93 11.90
C ALA A 305 -5.29 4.60 12.48
N ALA A 306 -4.67 3.75 11.65
CA ALA A 306 -4.13 2.46 12.08
C ALA A 306 -3.00 2.67 13.10
N TRP A 307 -2.02 3.50 12.76
CA TRP A 307 -0.86 3.77 13.60
C TRP A 307 -1.23 4.41 14.94
N LEU A 308 -2.19 5.35 14.97
CA LEU A 308 -2.67 5.92 16.23
C LEU A 308 -3.40 4.90 17.10
N PHE A 309 -4.24 4.06 16.49
CA PHE A 309 -4.92 2.97 17.21
C PHE A 309 -3.91 2.01 17.83
N GLU A 310 -2.94 1.56 17.04
CA GLU A 310 -1.94 0.58 17.46
C GLU A 310 -0.94 1.16 18.46
N TYR A 311 -0.55 2.42 18.30
CA TYR A 311 0.26 3.15 19.27
C TYR A 311 -0.42 3.19 20.64
N ARG A 312 -1.70 3.57 20.70
CA ARG A 312 -2.47 3.60 21.95
C ARG A 312 -2.63 2.21 22.55
N ALA A 313 -2.84 1.19 21.72
CA ALA A 313 -2.89 -0.20 22.16
C ALA A 313 -1.54 -0.65 22.76
N ALA A 314 -0.42 -0.28 22.13
CA ALA A 314 0.92 -0.58 22.61
C ALA A 314 1.23 0.12 23.94
N VAL A 315 0.89 1.41 24.07
CA VAL A 315 1.04 2.18 25.32
C VAL A 315 0.23 1.54 26.45
N ALA A 316 -0.99 1.10 26.18
CA ALA A 316 -1.83 0.43 27.18
C ALA A 316 -1.29 -0.94 27.62
N LEU A 317 -0.48 -1.60 26.79
CA LEU A 317 0.08 -2.93 27.08
C LEU A 317 1.46 -2.86 27.76
N SER A 318 2.32 -1.93 27.33
CA SER A 318 3.73 -1.89 27.76
C SER A 318 4.10 -0.66 28.59
N GLY A 319 3.18 0.30 28.71
CA GLY A 319 3.47 1.60 29.28
C GLY A 319 4.17 2.53 28.30
N ARG A 320 3.87 3.83 28.41
CA ARG A 320 4.31 4.87 27.47
C ARG A 320 5.83 4.95 27.32
N SER A 321 6.56 4.94 28.45
CA SER A 321 8.01 5.12 28.47
C SER A 321 8.77 4.05 27.67
N ALA A 322 8.32 2.79 27.71
CA ALA A 322 8.95 1.71 26.96
C ALA A 322 8.77 1.89 25.44
N ILE A 323 7.56 2.25 25.01
CA ILE A 323 7.24 2.50 23.59
C ILE A 323 8.03 3.70 23.07
N GLU A 324 8.01 4.81 23.81
CA GLU A 324 8.67 6.04 23.41
C GLU A 324 10.18 5.90 23.27
N THR A 325 10.83 5.22 24.23
CA THR A 325 12.27 4.98 24.18
C THR A 325 12.68 4.22 22.93
N THR A 326 11.92 3.17 22.58
CA THR A 326 12.19 2.37 21.38
C THR A 326 11.98 3.19 20.11
N PHE A 327 10.84 3.89 20.01
CA PHE A 327 10.50 4.66 18.81
C PHE A 327 11.31 5.94 18.62
N ASP A 328 11.93 6.45 19.69
CA ASP A 328 12.87 7.56 19.62
C ASP A 328 14.19 7.22 18.94
N SER A 329 14.56 5.93 18.93
CA SER A 329 15.79 5.46 18.30
C SER A 329 15.57 4.79 16.94
N ARG A 330 14.31 4.51 16.57
CA ARG A 330 13.96 3.77 15.36
C ARG A 330 13.78 4.73 14.18
N PRO A 331 14.63 4.68 13.14
CA PRO A 331 14.44 5.51 11.94
C PRO A 331 13.10 5.20 11.28
N TYR A 332 12.50 6.25 10.71
CA TYR A 332 11.38 6.13 9.79
C TYR A 332 11.91 6.35 8.37
N ASP A 333 11.82 5.32 7.54
CA ASP A 333 12.36 5.32 6.16
C ASP A 333 11.27 5.59 5.10
N GLY A 334 10.01 5.72 5.52
CA GLY A 334 8.90 6.01 4.63
C GLY A 334 8.96 7.38 3.97
N ASN A 335 8.12 7.57 2.96
CA ASN A 335 8.14 8.72 2.05
C ASN A 335 7.24 9.88 2.50
N ARG A 336 6.52 9.72 3.61
CA ARG A 336 5.60 10.74 4.13
C ARG A 336 6.35 11.78 4.94
N TYR A 337 5.75 12.96 5.04
CA TYR A 337 6.17 14.08 5.87
C TYR A 337 7.44 14.82 5.40
N VAL A 338 7.39 16.15 5.44
CA VAL A 338 8.59 16.99 5.24
C VAL A 338 9.59 16.73 6.36
N ARG A 339 10.80 16.31 5.97
CA ARG A 339 11.92 16.08 6.90
C ARG A 339 12.63 17.39 7.18
N THR A 340 12.62 17.82 8.44
CA THR A 340 13.31 19.02 8.93
C THR A 340 14.65 18.71 9.61
N SER A 341 14.97 17.43 9.78
CA SER A 341 16.19 16.92 10.41
C SER A 341 16.70 15.67 9.70
N ALA A 342 18.02 15.43 9.78
CA ALA A 342 18.64 14.21 9.26
C ALA A 342 18.17 12.95 10.00
N VAL A 343 17.87 13.07 11.29
CA VAL A 343 17.30 12.00 12.11
C VAL A 343 15.79 12.21 12.19
N PHE A 344 15.02 11.35 11.52
CA PHE A 344 13.55 11.34 11.55
C PHE A 344 13.09 9.94 11.95
N THR A 345 12.38 9.83 13.07
CA THR A 345 12.10 8.55 13.73
C THR A 345 10.62 8.22 13.73
N VAL A 346 10.28 6.97 14.07
CA VAL A 346 8.89 6.54 14.24
C VAL A 346 8.17 7.44 15.24
N ARG A 347 8.85 7.89 16.31
CA ARG A 347 8.28 8.85 17.25
C ARG A 347 7.87 10.18 16.60
N ASN A 348 8.68 10.71 15.69
CA ASN A 348 8.34 11.96 14.98
C ASN A 348 7.04 11.81 14.18
N VAL A 349 6.79 10.64 13.59
CA VAL A 349 5.53 10.35 12.88
C VAL A 349 4.36 10.34 13.85
N ILE A 350 4.48 9.60 14.97
CA ILE A 350 3.42 9.52 15.99
C ILE A 350 3.08 10.89 16.58
N ASP A 351 4.08 11.74 16.87
CA ASP A 351 3.85 13.09 17.38
C ASP A 351 3.08 13.96 16.36
N ARG A 352 3.40 13.87 15.07
CA ARG A 352 2.67 14.60 14.02
C ARG A 352 1.23 14.11 13.92
N LEU A 353 1.00 12.80 13.93
CA LEU A 353 -0.34 12.22 13.90
C LEU A 353 -1.19 12.66 15.11
N LEU A 354 -0.61 12.62 16.32
CA LEU A 354 -1.29 13.09 17.54
C LEU A 354 -1.60 14.59 17.48
N ALA A 355 -0.67 15.41 16.99
CA ALA A 355 -0.88 16.85 16.86
C ALA A 355 -2.01 17.17 15.86
N VAL A 356 -2.02 16.50 14.71
CA VAL A 356 -3.06 16.64 13.69
C VAL A 356 -4.43 16.23 14.22
N GLU A 357 -4.54 15.03 14.80
CA GLU A 357 -5.80 14.52 15.36
C GLU A 357 -6.34 15.45 16.47
N THR A 358 -5.46 15.99 17.31
CA THR A 358 -5.84 16.92 18.38
C THR A 358 -6.35 18.24 17.83
N LEU A 359 -5.70 18.80 16.82
CA LEU A 359 -6.04 20.12 16.27
C LEU A 359 -7.22 20.07 15.30
N GLN A 360 -7.56 18.91 14.75
CA GLN A 360 -8.60 18.76 13.72
C GLN A 360 -9.95 19.38 14.11
N PRO A 361 -10.54 19.15 15.31
CA PRO A 361 -11.82 19.76 15.68
C PRO A 361 -11.77 21.30 15.71
N TYR A 362 -10.62 21.88 16.08
CA TYR A 362 -10.43 23.33 16.03
C TYR A 362 -10.36 23.83 14.58
N LEU A 363 -9.69 23.11 13.68
CA LEU A 363 -9.56 23.47 12.28
C LEU A 363 -10.90 23.39 11.52
N THR A 364 -11.74 22.39 11.83
CA THR A 364 -13.05 22.17 11.20
C THR A 364 -14.16 23.05 11.80
N GLY A 365 -13.87 23.80 12.86
CA GLY A 365 -14.84 24.64 13.55
C GLY A 365 -15.77 23.89 14.50
N GLU A 366 -15.52 22.60 14.78
CA GLU A 366 -16.24 21.81 15.78
C GLU A 366 -15.90 22.24 17.22
N ALA A 367 -14.70 22.81 17.43
CA ALA A 367 -14.27 23.42 18.69
C ALA A 367 -13.84 24.87 18.47
N ASP A 368 -14.30 25.79 19.33
CA ASP A 368 -13.98 27.22 19.19
C ASP A 368 -12.58 27.60 19.69
N THR A 369 -12.06 26.84 20.65
CA THR A 369 -10.78 27.12 21.30
C THR A 369 -9.71 26.13 20.90
N ILE A 370 -8.46 26.61 20.81
CA ILE A 370 -7.30 25.74 20.60
C ILE A 370 -7.18 24.76 21.78
N PRO A 371 -7.08 23.45 21.53
CA PRO A 371 -6.96 22.45 22.58
C PRO A 371 -5.62 22.56 23.34
N PRO A 372 -5.56 22.10 24.61
CA PRO A 372 -4.30 22.01 25.34
C PRO A 372 -3.36 20.98 24.69
N LYS A 373 -2.06 21.05 25.03
CA LYS A 373 -1.07 20.04 24.59
C LYS A 373 -1.52 18.65 25.06
N PRO A 374 -1.66 17.65 24.16
CA PRO A 374 -1.96 16.29 24.55
C PRO A 374 -0.88 15.73 25.48
N GLU A 375 -1.30 14.96 26.48
CA GLU A 375 -0.35 14.30 27.39
C GLU A 375 0.56 13.32 26.64
N ASP A 376 0.01 12.64 25.62
CA ASP A 376 0.74 11.67 24.79
C ASP A 376 1.78 12.31 23.88
N LEU A 377 1.81 13.64 23.77
CA LEU A 377 2.69 14.35 22.84
C LEU A 377 4.08 14.55 23.45
N SER A 378 5.14 14.15 22.73
CA SER A 378 6.50 14.22 23.25
C SER A 378 7.01 15.66 23.34
N ASN A 379 8.24 15.84 23.85
CA ASN A 379 8.90 17.14 23.87
C ASN A 379 9.62 17.47 22.54
N LYS A 380 9.61 16.57 21.56
CA LYS A 380 10.22 16.80 20.23
C LYS A 380 9.40 17.72 19.34
N ILE A 381 8.12 17.94 19.67
CA ILE A 381 7.21 18.76 18.87
C ILE A 381 6.96 20.09 19.56
N ASP A 382 7.14 21.16 18.79
CA ASP A 382 6.87 22.52 19.22
C ASP A 382 5.35 22.79 19.19
N TRP A 383 4.67 22.43 20.27
CA TRP A 383 3.22 22.61 20.38
C TRP A 383 2.77 24.08 20.22
N PRO A 384 3.46 25.09 20.81
CA PRO A 384 3.19 26.49 20.49
C PRO A 384 3.25 26.80 18.99
N ARG A 385 4.24 26.28 18.27
CA ARG A 385 4.33 26.49 16.81
C ARG A 385 3.18 25.83 16.05
N TRP A 386 2.80 24.61 16.41
CA TRP A 386 1.67 23.90 15.81
C TRP A 386 0.34 24.62 16.03
N THR A 387 0.11 25.14 17.23
CA THR A 387 -1.11 25.89 17.55
C THR A 387 -1.13 27.27 16.86
N GLU A 388 0.01 27.95 16.72
CA GLU A 388 0.13 29.16 15.90
C GLU A 388 -0.25 28.88 14.44
N MET A 389 0.27 27.80 13.85
CA MET A 389 -0.05 27.43 12.46
C MET A 389 -1.51 27.01 12.31
N ALA A 390 -2.08 26.31 13.29
CA ALA A 390 -3.50 25.93 13.28
C ALA A 390 -4.42 27.15 13.27
N ALA A 391 -4.11 28.19 14.04
CA ALA A 391 -4.85 29.45 14.01
C ALA A 391 -4.80 30.09 12.60
N LYS A 392 -3.61 30.17 11.99
CA LYS A 392 -3.47 30.71 10.63
C LYS A 392 -4.23 29.89 9.58
N VAL A 393 -4.22 28.57 9.69
CA VAL A 393 -4.95 27.68 8.78
C VAL A 393 -6.47 27.83 8.93
N ARG A 394 -6.95 27.95 10.17
CA ARG A 394 -8.37 28.19 10.46
C ARG A 394 -8.84 29.52 9.86
N ASP A 395 -8.06 30.57 10.06
CA ASP A 395 -8.38 31.94 9.62
C ASP A 395 -8.09 32.20 8.13
N GLY A 396 -7.56 31.22 7.40
CA GLY A 396 -7.16 31.37 5.99
C GLY A 396 -5.96 32.30 5.79
N ALA A 397 -5.16 32.54 6.83
CA ALA A 397 -4.01 33.44 6.86
C ALA A 397 -2.68 32.74 6.51
N VAL A 398 -2.72 31.65 5.73
CA VAL A 398 -1.52 31.00 5.20
C VAL A 398 -0.87 31.90 4.12
N SER A 399 0.46 31.89 4.00
CA SER A 399 1.18 32.82 3.12
C SER A 399 2.40 32.19 2.45
N PRO A 400 2.92 32.78 1.36
CA PRO A 400 4.12 32.30 0.69
C PRO A 400 5.36 32.23 1.59
N ILE A 401 5.44 33.10 2.60
CA ILE A 401 6.55 33.10 3.57
C ILE A 401 6.55 31.80 4.38
N LEU A 402 5.36 31.32 4.78
CA LEU A 402 5.22 30.04 5.47
C LEU A 402 5.47 28.86 4.53
N ALA A 403 5.15 28.99 3.24
CA ALA A 403 5.43 27.96 2.26
C ALA A 403 6.95 27.81 1.95
N ALA A 404 7.73 28.87 2.17
CA ALA A 404 9.17 28.88 1.93
C ALA A 404 10.01 28.30 3.08
N ASP A 405 9.48 28.26 4.31
CA ASP A 405 10.13 27.68 5.47
C ASP A 405 9.75 26.20 5.63
N LEU A 406 10.74 25.29 5.67
CA LEU A 406 10.50 23.84 5.64
C LEU A 406 9.65 23.33 6.81
N GLU A 407 9.84 23.90 8.00
CA GLU A 407 9.10 23.48 9.18
C GLU A 407 7.63 23.89 9.07
N THR A 408 7.35 25.16 8.82
CA THR A 408 5.97 25.62 8.65
C THR A 408 5.31 25.05 7.41
N PHE A 409 6.04 24.83 6.32
CA PHE A 409 5.54 24.12 5.15
C PHE A 409 5.04 22.71 5.50
N GLY A 410 5.83 21.95 6.28
CA GLY A 410 5.45 20.63 6.76
C GLY A 410 4.25 20.63 7.72
N ILE A 411 4.15 21.62 8.60
CA ILE A 411 3.02 21.73 9.56
C ILE A 411 1.73 22.14 8.84
N VAL A 412 1.79 23.24 8.06
CA VAL A 412 0.61 23.84 7.42
C VAL A 412 -0.02 22.88 6.41
N THR A 413 0.78 22.11 5.67
CA THR A 413 0.23 21.14 4.70
C THR A 413 -0.54 20.01 5.37
N GLU A 414 -0.04 19.46 6.49
CA GLU A 414 -0.77 18.45 7.28
C GLU A 414 -2.06 19.01 7.87
N LEU A 415 -2.03 20.25 8.40
CA LEU A 415 -3.21 20.91 8.96
C LEU A 415 -4.26 21.26 7.89
N LEU A 416 -3.84 21.70 6.70
CA LEU A 416 -4.74 21.97 5.57
C LEU A 416 -5.41 20.68 5.06
N LEU A 417 -4.66 19.56 5.00
CA LEU A 417 -5.25 18.25 4.72
C LEU A 417 -6.29 17.89 5.79
N ALA A 418 -5.94 18.02 7.07
CA ALA A 418 -6.82 17.67 8.18
C ALA A 418 -8.10 18.51 8.25
N LYS A 419 -8.01 19.80 7.88
CA LYS A 419 -9.16 20.70 7.70
C LYS A 419 -10.07 20.27 6.54
N GLY A 420 -9.55 19.50 5.58
CA GLY A 420 -10.26 19.13 4.35
C GLY A 420 -10.30 20.23 3.29
N ASP A 421 -9.50 21.29 3.45
CA ASP A 421 -9.47 22.48 2.59
C ASP A 421 -8.48 22.28 1.43
N GLN A 422 -8.91 21.49 0.44
CA GLN A 422 -8.06 21.03 -0.65
C GLN A 422 -7.61 22.15 -1.58
N GLU A 423 -8.45 23.16 -1.79
CA GLU A 423 -8.11 24.32 -2.62
C GLU A 423 -6.98 25.12 -1.97
N ALA A 424 -7.10 25.41 -0.67
CA ALA A 424 -6.05 26.10 0.07
C ALA A 424 -4.77 25.25 0.18
N LEU A 425 -4.89 23.93 0.39
CA LEU A 425 -3.75 23.01 0.36
C LEU A 425 -3.00 23.09 -0.97
N ARG A 426 -3.73 23.01 -2.09
CA ARG A 426 -3.16 23.10 -3.43
C ARG A 426 -2.47 24.43 -3.66
N ALA A 427 -3.14 25.54 -3.36
CA ALA A 427 -2.59 26.88 -3.53
C ALA A 427 -1.32 27.09 -2.69
N PHE A 428 -1.30 26.58 -1.45
CA PHE A 428 -0.15 26.68 -0.55
C PHE A 428 1.05 25.88 -1.07
N VAL A 429 0.84 24.65 -1.54
CA VAL A 429 1.91 23.82 -2.14
C VAL A 429 2.46 24.44 -3.42
N GLN A 430 1.63 25.09 -4.23
CA GLN A 430 2.07 25.79 -5.44
C GLN A 430 2.98 27.01 -5.15
N GLN A 431 2.78 27.66 -3.99
CA GLN A 431 3.59 28.81 -3.57
C GLN A 431 4.95 28.43 -3.00
N ALA A 432 5.14 27.16 -2.64
CA ALA A 432 6.41 26.68 -2.10
C ALA A 432 7.53 26.73 -3.16
N PRO A 433 8.77 27.06 -2.77
CA PRO A 433 9.93 26.97 -3.66
C PRO A 433 10.03 25.56 -4.28
N SER A 434 10.42 25.50 -5.55
CA SER A 434 10.74 24.22 -6.19
C SER A 434 11.87 23.54 -5.41
N GLY A 435 11.68 22.26 -5.09
CA GLY A 435 12.61 21.49 -4.28
C GLY A 435 12.01 20.16 -3.83
N GLU A 436 12.85 19.28 -3.28
CA GLU A 436 12.44 17.95 -2.81
C GLU A 436 11.24 18.00 -1.86
N ALA A 437 11.20 18.96 -0.94
CA ALA A 437 10.10 19.10 0.02
C ALA A 437 8.75 19.29 -0.68
N ARG A 438 8.68 20.14 -1.71
CA ARG A 438 7.46 20.38 -2.49
C ARG A 438 7.02 19.13 -3.26
N LEU A 439 7.97 18.39 -3.85
CA LEU A 439 7.68 17.15 -4.57
C LEU A 439 7.20 16.03 -3.64
N SER A 440 7.88 15.85 -2.51
CA SER A 440 7.52 14.86 -1.49
C SER A 440 6.10 15.13 -0.96
N VAL A 441 5.79 16.38 -0.63
CA VAL A 441 4.45 16.82 -0.22
C VAL A 441 3.41 16.57 -1.31
N ALA A 442 3.66 17.02 -2.54
CA ALA A 442 2.72 16.84 -3.64
C ALA A 442 2.42 15.35 -3.87
N ASN A 443 3.45 14.50 -3.92
CA ASN A 443 3.29 13.07 -4.10
C ASN A 443 2.53 12.42 -2.93
N ASP A 444 2.97 12.65 -1.69
CA ASP A 444 2.32 12.09 -0.50
C ASP A 444 0.83 12.48 -0.43
N PHE A 445 0.50 13.76 -0.61
CA PHE A 445 -0.90 14.18 -0.58
C PHE A 445 -1.70 13.66 -1.78
N ALA A 446 -1.13 13.56 -2.98
CA ALA A 446 -1.80 12.91 -4.10
C ALA A 446 -2.16 11.44 -3.77
N MET A 447 -1.24 10.70 -3.15
CA MET A 447 -1.45 9.32 -2.70
C MET A 447 -2.55 9.21 -1.62
N ARG A 448 -2.50 10.07 -0.60
CA ARG A 448 -3.49 10.10 0.49
C ARG A 448 -4.89 10.43 -0.04
N LEU A 449 -4.99 11.45 -0.90
CA LEU A 449 -6.25 11.85 -1.52
C LEU A 449 -6.79 10.76 -2.45
N ALA A 450 -5.93 10.13 -3.25
CA ALA A 450 -6.32 9.02 -4.11
C ALA A 450 -6.89 7.85 -3.31
N ARG A 451 -6.34 7.54 -2.13
CA ARG A 451 -6.85 6.50 -1.21
C ARG A 451 -8.20 6.83 -0.58
N ALA A 452 -8.44 8.10 -0.28
CA ALA A 452 -9.75 8.56 0.17
C ALA A 452 -10.79 8.58 -0.96
N CYS A 453 -10.34 8.43 -2.21
CA CYS A 453 -11.14 8.41 -3.42
C CYS A 453 -11.22 6.99 -4.02
N ALA A 454 -10.68 6.76 -5.23
CA ALA A 454 -10.78 5.48 -5.96
C ALA A 454 -9.78 4.41 -5.46
N ALA A 455 -8.79 4.79 -4.67
CA ALA A 455 -7.75 3.91 -4.12
C ALA A 455 -7.03 3.04 -5.16
N TYR A 456 -6.76 3.57 -6.36
CA TYR A 456 -6.13 2.81 -7.46
C TYR A 456 -4.77 2.17 -7.14
N LEU A 457 -4.06 2.69 -6.13
CA LEU A 457 -2.75 2.19 -5.70
C LEU A 457 -2.82 1.21 -4.52
N TYR A 458 -4.02 0.99 -3.97
CA TYR A 458 -4.24 0.03 -2.89
C TYR A 458 -4.18 -1.41 -3.41
N HIS A 459 -3.56 -2.29 -2.62
CA HIS A 459 -3.72 -3.73 -2.76
C HIS A 459 -3.73 -4.45 -1.39
N PRO A 460 -4.34 -5.64 -1.28
CA PRO A 460 -4.31 -6.42 -0.06
C PRO A 460 -2.88 -6.68 0.44
N GLY A 461 -2.66 -6.48 1.74
CA GLY A 461 -1.39 -6.75 2.40
C GLY A 461 -0.24 -5.79 2.09
N GLU A 462 -0.48 -4.67 1.41
CA GLU A 462 0.56 -3.73 0.96
C GLU A 462 1.61 -3.31 2.02
N ALA A 463 1.17 -3.06 3.26
CA ALA A 463 2.05 -2.64 4.35
C ALA A 463 3.04 -3.75 4.75
N PHE A 464 2.66 -5.02 4.51
CA PHE A 464 3.43 -6.20 4.88
C PHE A 464 4.22 -6.78 3.70
N THR A 465 3.64 -6.82 2.51
CA THR A 465 4.18 -7.60 1.38
C THR A 465 5.27 -6.88 0.62
N LEU A 466 5.03 -5.61 0.26
CA LEU A 466 5.95 -4.82 -0.57
C LEU A 466 6.47 -3.58 0.14
N ASN A 467 6.36 -3.56 1.48
CA ASN A 467 6.76 -2.43 2.31
C ASN A 467 6.08 -1.12 1.85
N GLY A 468 4.80 -1.21 1.50
CA GLY A 468 3.99 -0.09 1.04
C GLY A 468 4.18 0.34 -0.42
N ARG A 469 5.02 -0.36 -1.20
CA ARG A 469 5.17 -0.06 -2.63
C ARG A 469 3.88 -0.40 -3.38
N PRO A 470 3.44 0.48 -4.30
CA PRO A 470 2.22 0.24 -5.05
C PRO A 470 2.37 -0.87 -6.09
N ILE A 471 1.22 -1.45 -6.48
CA ILE A 471 1.06 -2.23 -7.71
C ILE A 471 0.27 -1.35 -8.70
N PHE A 472 0.83 -1.10 -9.88
CA PHE A 472 0.18 -0.29 -10.92
C PHE A 472 -0.81 -1.16 -11.72
N LYS A 473 -2.11 -0.90 -11.52
CA LYS A 473 -3.21 -1.69 -12.07
C LYS A 473 -3.91 -0.95 -13.21
N PHE A 474 -3.95 -1.55 -14.38
CA PHE A 474 -4.68 -1.03 -15.54
C PHE A 474 -5.93 -1.86 -15.87
N ASP A 475 -6.13 -2.97 -15.16
CA ASP A 475 -7.27 -3.88 -15.27
C ASP A 475 -8.55 -3.42 -14.56
N THR A 476 -8.48 -2.32 -13.81
CA THR A 476 -9.63 -1.71 -13.16
C THR A 476 -10.15 -0.54 -14.00
N PRO A 477 -11.48 -0.32 -14.11
CA PRO A 477 -12.06 0.83 -14.82
C PRO A 477 -11.50 2.16 -14.33
#